data_AF-A0A0B6YIG2-F1
#
_entry.id   AF-A0A0B6YIG2-F1
#
_cell.length_a   1.000
_cell.length_b   1.000
_cell.length_c   1.000
_cell.angle_alpha   90.00
_cell.angle_beta   90.00
_cell.angle_gamma   90.00
#
_symmetry.space_group_name_H-M   'P 1'
#
loop_
_entity.id
_entity.type
_entity.pdbx_description
1 polymer ?
#
loop_
_entity_poly.entity_id
_entity_poly.type
_entity_poly.pdbx_seq_one_letter_code
_entity_poly.pdbx_strand_id
1 'polypeptide(L)'
;CGVPYSCCKLNLQEELSNRHCGFEMMKPEHDFDRGTKINTIGCMPAGEKWLETNLIPVAGVAVGVALLQILGICFAQNLRSDIHAQRAKWTL
;
A
#
# COMPACT_ATOMS: atom_id res chain seq x y z
N CYS A 1 28.19 16.66 -5.38
CA CYS A 1 27.42 15.73 -4.53
C CYS A 1 26.10 15.42 -5.24
N GLY A 2 25.62 14.18 -5.21
CA GLY A 2 24.44 13.77 -5.99
C GLY A 2 23.82 12.45 -5.49
N VAL A 3 22.63 12.14 -5.98
CA VAL A 3 21.83 10.96 -5.57
C VAL A 3 21.78 9.92 -6.70
N PRO A 4 21.58 8.61 -6.39
CA PRO A 4 21.43 7.59 -7.42
C PRO A 4 20.19 7.84 -8.28
N TYR A 5 20.22 7.30 -9.50
CA TYR A 5 19.13 7.42 -10.46
C TYR A 5 17.78 6.88 -9.93
N SER A 6 17.77 5.95 -8.97
CA SER A 6 16.55 5.48 -8.29
C SER A 6 15.80 6.58 -7.54
N CYS A 7 16.46 7.69 -7.18
CA CYS A 7 15.83 8.85 -6.57
C CYS A 7 15.23 9.81 -7.60
N CYS A 8 15.44 9.61 -8.90
CA CYS A 8 14.90 10.46 -9.96
C CYS A 8 13.39 10.30 -10.11
N LYS A 9 12.67 11.42 -10.25
CA LYS A 9 11.27 11.37 -10.66
C LYS A 9 11.20 11.08 -12.16
N LEU A 10 10.33 10.12 -12.52
CA LEU A 10 10.07 9.81 -13.91
C LEU A 10 9.15 10.90 -14.49
N ASN A 11 9.65 11.64 -15.48
CA ASN A 11 8.84 12.57 -16.26
C ASN A 11 8.17 11.78 -17.38
N LEU A 12 6.84 11.65 -17.31
CA LEU A 12 6.05 10.93 -18.31
C LEU A 12 6.00 11.63 -19.69
N GLN A 13 6.45 12.89 -19.78
CA GLN A 13 6.59 13.62 -21.05
C GLN A 13 7.97 13.47 -21.72
N GLU A 14 8.96 12.85 -21.04
CA GLU A 14 10.29 12.63 -21.60
C GLU A 14 10.41 11.17 -22.09
N GLU A 15 10.39 10.96 -23.41
CA GLU A 15 10.62 9.66 -24.07
C GLU A 15 12.01 9.06 -23.73
N LEU A 16 12.93 9.88 -23.25
CA LEU A 16 14.28 9.48 -22.86
C LEU A 16 14.52 9.75 -21.38
N SER A 17 14.64 8.68 -20.58
CA SER A 17 14.89 8.86 -19.16
C SER A 17 16.32 9.34 -18.88
N ASN A 18 16.44 10.53 -18.27
CA ASN A 18 17.72 11.16 -17.99
C ASN A 18 18.44 10.46 -16.82
N ARG A 19 19.48 9.68 -17.13
CA ARG A 19 20.32 9.01 -16.13
C ARG A 19 21.15 9.95 -15.25
N HIS A 20 21.29 11.22 -15.64
CA HIS A 20 22.03 12.24 -14.90
C HIS A 20 21.15 13.14 -14.02
N CYS A 21 19.87 12.81 -13.83
CA CYS A 21 18.97 13.68 -13.07
C CYS A 21 19.46 13.99 -11.64
N GLY A 22 20.16 13.04 -10.99
CA GLY A 22 20.64 13.20 -9.61
C GLY A 22 21.96 13.95 -9.48
N PHE A 23 22.58 14.37 -10.58
CA PHE A 23 23.86 15.09 -10.57
C PHE A 23 23.65 16.51 -10.06
N GLU A 24 24.45 16.91 -9.07
CA GLU A 24 24.47 18.26 -8.49
C GLU A 24 23.17 18.77 -7.85
N MET A 25 22.11 17.96 -7.83
CA MET A 25 20.84 18.27 -7.15
C MET A 25 20.96 18.51 -5.65
N MET A 26 22.12 18.24 -5.05
CA MET A 26 22.41 18.54 -3.65
C MET A 26 22.97 19.95 -3.39
N LYS A 27 23.29 20.72 -4.45
CA LYS A 27 23.76 22.11 -4.32
C LYS A 27 22.62 23.05 -3.90
N PRO A 28 22.92 24.12 -3.14
CA PRO A 28 21.91 25.09 -2.70
C PRO A 28 21.24 25.84 -3.85
N GLU A 29 21.91 25.97 -5.01
CA GLU A 29 21.32 26.55 -6.22
C GLU A 29 20.06 25.82 -6.69
N HIS A 30 19.92 24.53 -6.34
CA HIS A 30 18.81 23.69 -6.76
C HIS A 30 17.78 23.44 -5.65
N ASP A 31 17.82 24.12 -4.51
CA ASP A 31 16.92 23.83 -3.38
C ASP A 31 15.42 24.02 -3.72
N PHE A 32 15.10 24.98 -4.59
CA PHE A 32 13.72 25.23 -5.03
C PHE A 32 13.20 24.14 -5.99
N ASP A 33 14.06 23.62 -6.87
CA ASP A 33 13.69 22.62 -7.90
C ASP A 33 14.01 21.17 -7.49
N ARG A 34 14.70 20.98 -6.36
CA ARG A 34 15.09 19.65 -5.85
C ARG A 34 13.90 18.71 -5.73
N GLY A 35 12.78 19.21 -5.19
CA GLY A 35 11.56 18.44 -4.99
C GLY A 35 10.79 18.11 -6.28
N THR A 36 11.07 18.78 -7.40
CA THR A 36 10.42 18.51 -8.70
C THR A 36 11.22 17.51 -9.54
N LYS A 37 12.55 17.46 -9.37
CA LYS A 37 13.44 16.56 -10.12
C LYS A 37 13.79 15.26 -9.38
N ILE A 38 13.90 15.28 -8.06
CA ILE A 38 14.24 14.09 -7.26
C ILE A 38 13.25 13.86 -6.10
N ASN A 39 13.12 12.61 -5.71
CA ASN A 39 12.40 12.22 -4.50
C ASN A 39 13.29 12.52 -3.29
N THR A 40 12.90 13.51 -2.50
CA THR A 40 13.60 13.93 -1.28
C THR A 40 13.12 13.17 -0.04
N ILE A 41 11.99 12.47 -0.13
CA ILE A 41 11.37 11.70 0.95
C ILE A 41 11.59 10.21 0.66
N GLY A 42 12.05 9.47 1.67
CA GLY A 42 12.19 8.01 1.61
C GLY A 42 10.86 7.28 1.67
N CYS A 43 10.85 6.00 1.29
CA CYS A 43 9.65 5.17 1.28
C CYS A 43 9.00 5.03 2.67
N MET A 44 9.81 4.71 3.69
CA MET A 44 9.34 4.52 5.06
C MET A 44 8.68 5.78 5.66
N PRO A 45 9.33 6.97 5.68
CA PRO A 45 8.69 8.19 6.20
C PRO A 45 7.51 8.65 5.35
N ALA A 46 7.52 8.42 4.04
CA ALA A 46 6.35 8.67 3.20
C ALA A 46 5.16 7.76 3.56
N GLY A 47 5.43 6.48 3.83
CA GLY A 47 4.43 5.51 4.26
C GLY A 47 3.84 5.83 5.62
N GLU A 48 4.67 6.24 6.57
CA GLU A 48 4.23 6.71 7.90
C GLU A 48 3.30 7.92 7.77
N LYS A 49 3.72 8.96 7.04
CA LYS A 49 2.88 10.14 6.79
C LYS A 49 1.56 9.79 6.12
N TRP A 50 1.58 8.87 5.15
CA TRP A 50 0.37 8.39 4.51
C TRP A 50 -0.54 7.67 5.50
N LEU A 51 0.01 6.79 6.34
CA LEU A 51 -0.74 6.03 7.33
C LEU A 51 -1.34 6.95 8.40
N GLU A 52 -0.58 7.91 8.93
CA GLU A 52 -1.06 8.91 9.88
C GLU A 52 -2.24 9.70 9.31
N THR A 53 -2.16 10.10 8.04
CA THR A 53 -3.22 10.86 7.37
C THR A 53 -4.45 9.99 7.06
N ASN A 54 -4.27 8.68 6.87
CA ASN A 54 -5.31 7.74 6.44
C ASN A 54 -5.65 6.68 7.50
N LEU A 55 -5.42 6.99 8.78
CA LEU A 55 -5.57 6.00 9.85
C LEU A 55 -7.02 5.50 9.98
N ILE A 56 -8.00 6.40 9.83
CA ILE A 56 -9.43 6.07 9.90
C ILE A 56 -9.88 5.11 8.79
N PRO A 57 -9.66 5.38 7.49
CA PRO A 57 -10.04 4.44 6.44
C PRO A 57 -9.28 3.11 6.54
N VAL A 58 -8.00 3.14 6.90
CA VAL A 58 -7.20 1.90 7.10
C VAL A 58 -7.80 1.04 8.22
N ALA A 59 -8.12 1.65 9.37
CA ALA A 59 -8.78 0.95 10.47
C ALA A 59 -10.16 0.41 10.07
N GLY A 60 -10.94 1.18 9.31
CA GLY A 60 -12.23 0.75 8.79
C GLY A 60 -12.13 -0.49 7.90
N VAL A 61 -11.15 -0.51 6.98
CA VAL A 61 -10.88 -1.69 6.13
C VAL A 61 -10.47 -2.89 6.98
N ALA A 62 -9.59 -2.71 7.97
CA ALA A 62 -9.15 -3.79 8.85
C ALA A 62 -10.33 -4.41 9.62
N VAL A 63 -11.20 -3.58 10.20
CA VAL A 63 -12.42 -4.05 10.89
C VAL A 63 -13.37 -4.74 9.92
N GLY A 64 -13.58 -4.19 8.73
CA GLY A 64 -14.43 -4.80 7.70
C GLY A 64 -13.95 -6.19 7.30
N VAL A 65 -12.65 -6.36 7.10
CA VAL A 65 -12.04 -7.67 6.80
C VAL A 65 -12.23 -8.64 7.97
N ALA A 66 -12.02 -8.19 9.22
CA ALA A 66 -12.21 -9.03 10.40
C ALA A 66 -13.68 -9.51 10.53
N LEU A 67 -14.65 -8.64 10.29
CA LEU A 67 -16.07 -9.00 10.30
C LEU A 67 -16.39 -10.01 9.20
N LEU A 68 -15.89 -9.81 7.98
CA LEU A 68 -16.07 -10.76 6.88
C LEU A 68 -15.48 -12.14 7.20
N GLN A 69 -14.30 -12.18 7.84
CA GLN A 69 -13.69 -13.43 8.28
C GLN A 69 -14.56 -14.15 9.32
N ILE A 70 -15.05 -13.44 10.34
CA ILE A 70 -15.94 -14.01 11.38
C ILE A 70 -17.22 -14.57 10.74
N LEU A 71 -17.86 -13.81 9.85
CA LEU A 71 -19.06 -14.26 9.14
C LEU A 71 -18.78 -15.51 8.30
N GLY A 72 -17.64 -15.57 7.61
CA GLY A 72 -17.21 -16.75 6.86
C GLY A 72 -17.05 -17.99 7.75
N ILE A 73 -16.45 -17.84 8.93
CA ILE A 73 -16.30 -18.93 9.90
C ILE A 73 -17.69 -19.38 10.41
N CYS A 74 -18.57 -18.46 10.78
CA CYS A 74 -19.92 -18.79 11.24
C CYS A 74 -20.74 -19.52 10.18
N PHE A 75 -20.69 -19.08 8.92
CA PHE A 75 -21.36 -19.76 7.82
C PHE A 75 -20.81 -21.15 7.55
N ALA A 76 -19.49 -21.34 7.60
CA ALA A 76 -18.89 -22.66 7.47
C ALA A 76 -19.35 -23.62 8.59
N GLN A 77 -19.47 -23.12 9.82
CA GLN A 77 -19.97 -23.91 10.95
C GLN A 77 -21.46 -24.26 10.81
N ASN A 78 -22.30 -23.30 10.42
CA ASN A 78 -23.72 -23.54 10.18
C ASN A 78 -23.93 -24.58 9.07
N LEU A 79 -23.19 -24.45 7.96
CA LEU A 79 -23.26 -25.41 6.86
C LEU A 79 -22.83 -26.82 7.29
N ARG A 80 -21.76 -26.93 8.09
CA ARG A 80 -21.33 -28.22 8.65
C ARG A 80 -22.42 -28.84 9.52
N SER A 81 -23.07 -28.05 10.38
CA SER A 81 -24.16 -28.52 11.24
C SER A 81 -25.34 -29.03 10.40
N ASP A 82 -25.70 -28.32 9.33
CA ASP A 82 -26.80 -28.73 8.45
C ASP A 82 -26.48 -30.05 7.72
N ILE A 83 -25.25 -30.21 7.20
CA ILE A 83 -24.81 -31.47 6.59
C ILE A 83 -24.93 -32.64 7.58
N HIS A 84 -24.51 -32.47 8.83
CA HIS A 84 -24.64 -33.52 9.84
C HIS A 84 -26.11 -33.85 10.14
N ALA A 85 -26.98 -32.84 10.20
CA ALA A 85 -28.41 -33.04 10.41
C ALA A 85 -29.07 -33.78 9.23
N GLN A 86 -28.69 -33.47 7.98
CA GLN A 86 -29.19 -34.18 6.81
C GLN A 86 -28.68 -35.63 6.77
N ARG A 87 -27.40 -35.86 7.08
CA ARG A 87 -26.85 -37.22 7.16
C ARG A 87 -27.53 -38.06 8.23
N ALA A 88 -27.89 -37.48 9.37
CA ALA A 88 -28.60 -38.19 10.45
C ALA A 88 -30.00 -38.68 10.02
N LYS A 89 -30.66 -38.00 9.08
CA LYS A 89 -31.94 -38.46 8.52
C LYS A 89 -31.80 -39.72 7.66
N TRP A 90 -30.63 -39.99 7.08
CA TRP A 90 -30.41 -41.15 6.21
C TRP A 90 -30.11 -42.43 7.00
N THR A 91 -29.77 -42.28 8.27
CA THR A 91 -29.52 -43.39 9.20
C THR A 91 -30.76 -43.81 10.00
N LEU A 92 -31.91 -43.14 9.77
CA LEU A 92 -33.22 -43.49 10.32
C LEU A 92 -34.06 -44.19 9.25
#